data_AF-A0AAD4MWC0-F1
#
_entry.id   AF-A0AAD4MWC0-F1
#
_cell.length_a   1.000
_cell.length_b   1.000
_cell.length_c   1.000
_cell.angle_alpha   90.00
_cell.angle_beta   90.00
_cell.angle_gamma   90.00
#
_symmetry.space_group_name_H-M   'P 1'
#
loop_
_entity.id
_entity.type
_entity.pdbx_description
1 polymer ?
#
loop_
_entity_poly.entity_id
_entity_poly.type
_entity_poly.pdbx_seq_one_letter_code
_entity_poly.pdbx_strand_id
1 'polypeptide(L)'
;MGSLYRSEEMSLYQLFLQTESAFNSVAGLGELGLCQFKDLNDGMTPLMRKYVHEVKRCDEMERKIRFVEKELDTHSIPVSEPILDPIPAPTPHDMNDLEATFEKLEEELQMIKDSTDLLRQEYTQLLDIKNVLGKIRILFDEAQMTNALQSISDAEQGYSGPLPTTNGFAPLSTSMTELDKVGTEKTLSGAELKFIAGILRRDRVLAFERVLWRMCHGKVYIRTLDVDEDENSPFVIFHLFTYKNTNRN
;
A
#
# COMPACT_ATOMS: atom_id res chain seq x y z
N MET A 1 32.82 -21.43 43.70
CA MET A 1 33.81 -21.85 42.67
C MET A 1 33.59 -23.33 42.47
N GLY A 2 32.68 -23.67 41.55
CA GLY A 2 32.08 -25.00 41.43
C GLY A 2 33.03 -26.07 40.86
N SER A 3 32.87 -27.29 41.36
CA SER A 3 33.50 -28.50 40.83
C SER A 3 32.71 -28.99 39.61
N LEU A 4 33.39 -29.28 38.49
CA LEU A 4 32.76 -29.86 37.29
C LEU A 4 32.09 -31.23 37.52
N TYR A 5 32.37 -31.89 38.66
CA TYR A 5 31.93 -33.26 38.93
C TYR A 5 30.64 -33.37 39.74
N ARG A 6 30.20 -32.31 40.43
CA ARG A 6 28.99 -32.31 41.28
C ARG A 6 28.35 -30.93 41.34
N SER A 7 27.04 -30.90 41.57
CA SER A 7 26.30 -29.66 41.84
C SER A 7 26.87 -28.91 43.04
N GLU A 8 26.82 -27.57 42.99
CA GLU A 8 27.19 -26.70 44.11
C GLU A 8 26.16 -26.83 45.24
N GLU A 9 26.59 -26.63 46.49
CA GLU A 9 25.69 -26.74 47.64
C GLU A 9 24.68 -25.58 47.63
N MET A 10 23.40 -25.91 47.73
CA MET A 10 22.31 -24.94 47.73
C MET A 10 21.71 -24.83 49.13
N SER A 11 21.46 -23.60 49.58
CA SER A 11 20.78 -23.30 50.85
C SER A 11 19.50 -22.51 50.61
N LEU A 12 18.45 -22.86 51.35
CA LEU A 12 17.17 -22.16 51.32
C LEU A 12 17.18 -21.04 52.36
N TYR A 13 17.02 -19.80 51.91
CA TYR A 13 16.87 -18.64 52.79
C TYR A 13 15.46 -18.07 52.70
N GLN A 14 15.00 -17.49 53.82
CA GLN A 14 13.77 -16.71 53.87
C GLN A 14 14.11 -15.23 53.98
N LEU A 15 13.66 -14.45 52.99
CA LEU A 15 13.94 -13.02 52.90
C LEU A 15 12.71 -12.22 53.37
N PHE A 16 12.92 -11.31 54.31
CA PHE A 16 11.89 -10.36 54.76
C PHE A 16 12.26 -8.97 54.25
N LEU A 17 11.43 -8.40 53.38
CA LEU A 17 11.65 -7.09 52.79
C LEU A 17 10.55 -6.11 53.19
N GLN A 18 10.94 -4.89 53.55
CA GLN A 18 10.02 -3.77 53.65
C GLN A 18 9.64 -3.28 52.25
N THR A 19 8.41 -2.82 52.07
CA THR A 19 7.89 -2.43 50.75
C THR A 19 8.68 -1.32 50.07
N GLU A 20 9.25 -0.38 50.83
CA GLU A 20 10.03 0.74 50.30
C GLU A 20 11.41 0.31 49.80
N SER A 21 12.05 -0.67 50.46
CA SER A 21 13.37 -1.18 50.08
C SER A 21 13.32 -2.43 49.19
N ALA A 22 12.13 -2.98 48.97
CA ALA A 22 11.94 -4.20 48.21
C ALA A 22 12.46 -4.06 46.77
N PHE A 23 12.17 -2.93 46.11
CA PHE A 23 12.62 -2.68 44.73
C PHE A 23 14.15 -2.72 44.60
N ASN A 24 14.86 -1.89 45.37
CA ASN A 24 16.33 -1.81 45.32
C ASN A 24 17.00 -3.15 45.73
N SER A 25 16.42 -3.85 46.70
CA SER A 25 16.96 -5.14 47.14
C SER A 25 16.81 -6.22 46.07
N VAL A 26 15.65 -6.29 45.42
CA VAL A 26 15.41 -7.24 44.33
C VAL A 26 16.23 -6.89 43.09
N ALA A 27 16.37 -5.61 42.77
CA ALA A 27 17.23 -5.13 41.69
C ALA A 27 18.70 -5.55 41.92
N GLY A 28 19.26 -5.28 43.09
CA GLY A 28 20.64 -5.69 43.42
C GLY A 28 20.83 -7.21 43.44
N LEU A 29 19.83 -7.98 43.89
CA LEU A 29 19.86 -9.45 43.79
C LEU A 29 19.83 -9.93 42.33
N GLY A 30 19.09 -9.23 41.46
CA GLY A 30 19.03 -9.50 40.03
C GLY A 30 20.37 -9.25 39.33
N GLU A 31 21.04 -8.16 39.67
CA GLU A 31 22.38 -7.81 39.14
C GLU A 31 23.45 -8.84 39.56
N LEU A 32 23.36 -9.37 40.78
CA LEU A 32 24.25 -10.44 41.23
C LEU A 32 23.98 -11.78 40.54
N GLY A 33 22.71 -12.09 40.21
CA GLY A 33 22.34 -13.30 39.47
C GLY A 33 22.55 -14.63 40.22
N LEU A 34 22.65 -14.61 41.55
CA LEU A 34 22.99 -15.78 42.37
C LEU A 34 21.77 -16.44 43.06
N CYS A 35 20.58 -15.88 42.91
CA CYS A 35 19.40 -16.30 43.65
C CYS A 35 18.29 -16.80 42.73
N GLN A 36 17.67 -17.93 43.10
CA GLN A 36 16.45 -18.43 42.45
C GLN A 36 15.26 -18.27 43.39
N PHE A 37 14.23 -17.54 42.95
CA PHE A 37 13.01 -17.37 43.71
C PHE A 37 12.07 -18.57 43.54
N LYS A 38 11.45 -18.99 44.64
CA LYS A 38 10.38 -19.99 44.65
C LYS A 38 9.03 -19.27 44.74
N ASP A 39 8.08 -19.62 43.88
CA ASP A 39 6.74 -19.06 43.95
C ASP A 39 6.03 -19.56 45.23
N LEU A 40 5.65 -18.62 46.09
CA LEU A 40 4.86 -18.87 47.30
C LEU A 40 3.36 -18.74 47.04
N ASN A 41 2.96 -18.17 45.90
CA ASN A 41 1.60 -17.79 45.54
C ASN A 41 1.06 -18.61 44.35
N ASP A 42 1.38 -19.90 44.29
CA ASP A 42 1.02 -20.79 43.17
C ASP A 42 -0.51 -20.91 42.99
N GLY A 43 -1.29 -20.81 44.08
CA GLY A 43 -2.75 -20.85 44.05
C GLY A 43 -3.43 -19.56 43.57
N MET A 44 -2.69 -18.48 43.29
CA MET A 44 -3.26 -17.22 42.84
C MET A 44 -3.07 -17.02 41.33
N THR A 45 -4.18 -16.77 40.64
CA THR A 45 -4.18 -16.35 39.23
C THR A 45 -3.28 -15.12 39.05
N PRO A 46 -2.47 -15.03 37.98
CA PRO A 46 -1.56 -13.91 37.75
C PRO A 46 -2.20 -12.53 37.90
N LEU A 47 -3.45 -12.36 37.43
CA LEU A 47 -4.23 -11.12 37.50
C LEU A 47 -4.60 -10.64 38.91
N MET A 48 -4.59 -11.54 39.90
CA MET A 48 -4.90 -11.21 41.30
C MET A 48 -3.65 -10.91 42.12
N ARG A 49 -2.47 -10.97 41.51
CA ARG A 49 -1.19 -10.69 42.18
C ARG A 49 -1.02 -9.17 42.39
N LYS A 50 -0.24 -8.81 43.41
CA LYS A 50 -0.08 -7.42 43.85
C LYS A 50 0.51 -6.46 42.78
N TYR A 51 1.40 -6.94 41.93
CA TYR A 51 2.19 -6.11 40.99
C TYR A 51 1.72 -6.18 39.53
N VAL A 52 0.47 -6.57 39.29
CA VAL A 52 -0.06 -6.75 37.91
C VAL A 52 -0.08 -5.46 37.11
N HIS A 53 -0.38 -4.33 37.74
CA HIS A 53 -0.42 -3.04 37.05
C HIS A 53 0.96 -2.61 36.55
N GLU A 54 2.01 -2.82 37.36
CA GLU A 54 3.40 -2.53 36.96
C GLU A 54 3.87 -3.43 35.80
N VAL A 55 3.51 -4.72 35.83
CA VAL A 55 3.84 -5.62 34.72
C VAL A 55 3.16 -5.18 33.42
N LYS A 56 1.86 -4.83 33.49
CA LYS A 56 1.12 -4.34 32.32
C LYS A 56 1.71 -3.04 31.76
N ARG A 57 2.19 -2.16 32.63
CA ARG A 57 2.85 -0.91 32.23
C ARG A 57 4.12 -1.20 31.43
N CYS A 58 4.95 -2.13 31.90
CA CYS A 58 6.13 -2.57 31.15
C CYS A 58 5.77 -3.25 29.82
N ASP A 59 4.71 -4.06 29.79
CA ASP A 59 4.25 -4.70 28.55
C ASP A 59 3.81 -3.67 27.50
N GLU A 60 3.16 -2.57 27.93
CA GLU A 60 2.80 -1.48 27.02
C GLU A 60 4.02 -0.72 26.50
N MET A 61 5.01 -0.41 27.36
CA MET A 61 6.26 0.19 26.92
C MET A 61 7.03 -0.71 25.94
N GLU A 62 7.07 -2.01 26.19
CA GLU A 62 7.69 -2.98 25.28
C GLU A 62 6.98 -2.99 23.92
N ARG A 63 5.64 -2.93 23.90
CA ARG A 63 4.89 -2.80 22.65
C ARG A 63 5.29 -1.55 21.86
N LYS A 64 5.48 -0.40 22.53
CA LYS A 64 5.96 0.84 21.88
C LYS A 64 7.35 0.64 21.27
N ILE A 65 8.28 0.03 22.00
CA ILE A 65 9.63 -0.25 21.49
C ILE A 65 9.61 -1.18 20.27
N ARG A 66 8.80 -2.26 20.31
CA ARG A 66 8.66 -3.18 19.16
C ARG A 66 8.09 -2.49 17.92
N PHE A 67 7.23 -1.48 18.10
CA PHE A 67 6.74 -0.66 16.98
C PHE A 67 7.90 0.14 16.37
N VAL A 68 8.73 0.77 17.19
CA VAL A 68 9.92 1.53 16.73
C VAL A 68 10.92 0.62 16.00
N GLU A 69 11.23 -0.55 16.57
CA GLU A 69 12.13 -1.53 15.96
C GLU A 69 11.65 -1.95 14.57
N LYS A 70 10.34 -2.21 14.43
CA LYS A 70 9.74 -2.55 13.14
C LYS A 70 9.85 -1.43 12.11
N GLU A 71 9.68 -0.17 12.53
CA GLU A 71 9.86 0.99 11.64
C GLU A 71 11.34 1.15 11.24
N LEU A 72 12.28 0.92 12.17
CA LEU A 72 13.72 0.93 11.89
C LEU A 72 14.12 -0.16 10.88
N ASP A 73 13.61 -1.38 11.04
CA ASP A 73 13.82 -2.50 10.11
C ASP A 73 13.28 -2.18 8.71
N THR A 74 12.08 -1.60 8.65
CA THR A 74 11.44 -1.19 7.39
C THR A 74 12.30 -0.18 6.64
N HIS A 75 12.95 0.72 7.36
CA HIS A 75 13.86 1.73 6.80
C HIS A 75 15.33 1.28 6.73
N SER A 76 15.63 0.03 7.09
CA SER A 76 16.98 -0.56 7.09
C SER A 76 18.00 0.28 7.86
N ILE A 77 17.59 0.84 8.99
CA ILE A 77 18.49 1.60 9.88
C ILE A 77 19.14 0.60 10.84
N PRO A 78 20.48 0.46 10.84
CA PRO A 78 21.15 -0.47 11.75
C PRO A 78 21.00 -0.01 13.19
N VAL A 79 20.38 -0.84 14.03
CA VAL A 79 20.36 -0.65 15.48
C VAL A 79 21.74 -1.03 16.02
N SER A 80 22.46 -0.08 16.61
CA SER A 80 23.73 -0.38 17.29
C SER A 80 23.47 -1.34 18.44
N GLU A 81 24.17 -2.48 18.45
CA GLU A 81 24.16 -3.37 19.61
C GLU A 81 24.67 -2.62 20.85
N PRO A 82 23.97 -2.71 21.99
CA PRO A 82 24.41 -2.06 23.21
C PRO A 82 25.79 -2.60 23.61
N ILE A 83 26.67 -1.68 23.98
CA ILE A 83 27.99 -1.98 24.52
C ILE A 83 27.81 -2.86 25.77
N LEU A 84 28.67 -3.86 25.89
CA LEU A 84 28.64 -5.06 26.73
C LEU A 84 28.58 -4.83 28.27
N ASP A 85 28.15 -3.67 28.74
CA ASP A 85 28.05 -3.37 30.17
C ASP A 85 26.65 -3.71 30.69
N PRO A 86 26.53 -4.37 31.85
CA PRO A 86 25.23 -4.58 32.47
C PRO A 86 24.61 -3.23 32.79
N ILE A 87 23.52 -2.90 32.09
CA ILE A 87 22.75 -1.69 32.36
C ILE A 87 22.13 -1.88 33.75
N PRO A 88 22.42 -0.98 34.72
CA PRO A 88 21.87 -1.08 36.06
C PRO A 88 20.34 -0.99 36.00
N ALA A 89 19.66 -1.61 36.98
CA ALA A 89 18.21 -1.56 37.02
C ALA A 89 17.73 -0.09 37.12
N PRO A 90 16.81 0.36 36.23
CA PRO A 90 16.33 1.74 36.24
C PRO A 90 15.55 2.03 37.52
N THR A 91 15.65 3.26 38.02
CA THR A 91 14.87 3.65 39.20
C THR A 91 13.39 3.84 38.83
N PRO A 92 12.45 3.78 39.79
CA PRO A 92 11.03 3.99 39.50
C PRO A 92 10.72 5.39 38.93
N HIS A 93 11.56 6.38 39.22
CA HIS A 93 11.44 7.71 38.63
C HIS A 93 11.82 7.69 37.15
N ASP A 94 12.97 7.08 36.83
CA ASP A 94 13.43 6.93 35.44
C ASP A 94 12.43 6.14 34.59
N MET A 95 11.71 5.18 35.18
CA MET A 95 10.64 4.44 34.49
C MET A 95 9.51 5.37 34.01
N ASN A 96 9.14 6.38 34.80
CA ASN A 96 8.12 7.36 34.42
C ASN A 96 8.61 8.24 33.27
N ASP A 97 9.86 8.67 33.33
CA ASP A 97 10.46 9.49 32.27
C ASP A 97 10.57 8.69 30.97
N LEU A 98 10.98 7.41 31.05
CA LEU A 98 11.01 6.49 29.91
C LEU A 98 9.62 6.32 29.28
N GLU A 99 8.58 6.10 30.08
CA GLU A 99 7.21 5.98 29.57
C GLU A 99 6.78 7.24 28.79
N ALA A 100 7.03 8.42 29.35
CA ALA A 100 6.71 9.69 28.70
C ALA A 100 7.50 9.87 27.40
N THR A 101 8.78 9.49 27.37
CA THR A 101 9.60 9.56 26.15
C THR A 101 9.11 8.58 25.08
N PHE A 102 8.73 7.35 25.45
CA PHE A 102 8.23 6.36 24.50
C PHE A 102 6.86 6.73 23.95
N GLU A 103 5.98 7.31 24.77
CA GLU A 103 4.67 7.81 24.31
C GLU A 103 4.85 8.94 23.30
N LYS A 104 5.68 9.94 23.62
CA LYS A 104 5.97 11.04 22.70
C LYS A 104 6.59 10.55 21.40
N LEU A 105 7.53 9.60 21.48
CA LEU A 105 8.22 9.06 20.31
C LEU A 105 7.26 8.25 19.42
N GLU A 106 6.35 7.48 20.00
CA GLU A 106 5.29 6.77 19.25
C GLU A 106 4.37 7.76 18.52
N GLU A 107 3.91 8.81 19.19
CA GLU A 107 3.07 9.85 18.59
C GLU A 107 3.78 10.58 17.43
N GLU A 108 5.04 10.96 17.64
CA GLU A 108 5.85 11.62 16.61
C GLU A 108 6.07 10.71 15.39
N LEU A 109 6.42 9.44 15.60
CA LEU A 109 6.61 8.49 14.51
C LEU A 109 5.31 8.21 13.76
N GLN A 110 4.20 8.04 14.48
CA GLN A 110 2.90 7.81 13.85
C GLN A 110 2.48 9.01 13.01
N MET A 111 2.68 10.23 13.51
CA MET A 111 2.40 11.46 12.75
C MET A 111 3.27 11.60 11.50
N ILE A 112 4.58 11.30 11.62
CA ILE A 112 5.51 11.33 10.48
C ILE A 112 5.06 10.30 9.44
N LYS A 113 4.70 9.09 9.86
CA LYS A 113 4.23 8.03 8.98
C LYS A 113 3.01 8.47 8.19
N ASP A 114 1.97 8.93 8.88
CA ASP A 114 0.72 9.39 8.26
C ASP A 114 0.97 10.54 7.27
N SER A 115 1.84 11.49 7.64
CA SER A 115 2.24 12.60 6.78
C SER A 115 3.00 12.14 5.53
N THR A 116 3.94 11.21 5.69
CA THR A 116 4.72 10.66 4.57
C THR A 116 3.86 9.85 3.62
N ASP A 117 2.90 9.10 4.14
CA ASP A 117 1.97 8.30 3.33
C ASP A 117 0.99 9.19 2.56
N LEU A 118 0.50 10.27 3.18
CA LEU A 118 -0.30 11.28 2.49
C LEU A 118 0.50 11.95 1.37
N LEU A 119 1.74 12.37 1.64
CA LEU A 119 2.60 12.99 0.64
C LEU A 119 2.92 12.02 -0.51
N ARG A 120 3.17 10.73 -0.22
CA ARG A 120 3.37 9.70 -1.25
C ARG A 120 2.13 9.53 -2.13
N GLN A 121 0.94 9.55 -1.55
CA GLN A 121 -0.32 9.45 -2.30
C GLN A 121 -0.50 10.65 -3.23
N GLU A 122 -0.34 11.87 -2.71
CA GLU A 122 -0.44 13.10 -3.51
C GLU A 122 0.62 13.14 -4.62
N TYR A 123 1.86 12.77 -4.31
CA TYR A 123 2.94 12.70 -5.29
C TYR A 123 2.61 11.71 -6.41
N THR A 124 2.09 10.53 -6.07
CA THR A 124 1.69 9.52 -7.05
C THR A 124 0.55 10.03 -7.94
N GLN A 125 -0.46 10.68 -7.36
CA GLN A 125 -1.56 11.29 -8.12
C GLN A 125 -1.08 12.39 -9.07
N LEU A 126 -0.14 13.23 -8.64
CA LEU A 126 0.45 14.28 -9.47
C LEU A 126 1.32 13.70 -10.59
N LEU A 127 2.08 12.63 -10.30
CA LEU A 127 2.87 11.90 -11.29
C LEU A 127 1.97 11.27 -12.36
N ASP A 128 0.85 10.68 -11.93
CA ASP A 128 -0.19 10.15 -12.79
C ASP A 128 -0.74 11.22 -13.74
N ILE A 129 -1.14 12.38 -13.22
CA ILE A 129 -1.65 13.50 -14.03
C ILE A 129 -0.56 14.01 -14.99
N LYS A 130 0.68 14.14 -14.52
CA LYS A 130 1.81 14.57 -15.36
C LYS A 130 2.02 13.62 -16.53
N ASN A 131 1.98 12.31 -16.28
CA ASN A 131 2.14 11.28 -17.30
C ASN A 131 1.00 11.32 -18.33
N VAL A 132 -0.24 11.48 -17.88
CA VAL A 132 -1.41 11.67 -18.77
C VAL A 132 -1.21 12.89 -19.66
N LEU A 133 -0.85 14.04 -19.09
CA LEU A 133 -0.62 15.28 -19.85
C LEU A 133 0.53 15.15 -20.86
N GLY A 134 1.60 14.44 -20.51
CA GLY A 134 2.71 14.16 -21.42
C GLY A 134 2.28 13.36 -22.66
N LYS A 135 1.41 12.35 -22.50
CA LYS A 135 0.99 11.47 -23.61
C LYS A 135 -0.21 11.99 -24.38
N ILE A 136 -1.04 12.86 -23.79
CA ILE A 136 -2.14 13.55 -24.50
C ILE A 136 -1.62 14.26 -25.76
N ARG A 137 -0.41 14.83 -25.72
CA ARG A 137 0.16 15.57 -26.86
C ARG A 137 0.39 14.71 -28.10
N ILE A 138 0.77 13.44 -27.93
CA ILE A 138 1.00 12.50 -29.04
C ILE A 138 -0.33 12.11 -29.71
N LEU A 139 -1.45 12.30 -29.02
CA LEU A 139 -2.77 11.86 -29.47
C LEU A 139 -3.61 12.94 -30.16
N PHE A 140 -3.23 14.21 -30.07
CA PHE A 140 -3.83 15.28 -30.86
C PHE A 140 -3.37 15.29 -32.33
N ASP A 141 -2.56 14.31 -32.73
CA ASP A 141 -2.16 14.16 -34.11
C ASP A 141 -3.38 13.81 -34.98
N GLU A 142 -3.58 14.56 -36.06
CA GLU A 142 -4.83 14.62 -36.85
C GLU A 142 -5.28 13.24 -37.38
N ALA A 143 -4.33 12.32 -37.58
CA ALA A 143 -4.55 10.93 -37.97
C ALA A 143 -5.32 10.10 -36.93
N GLN A 144 -5.31 10.47 -35.65
CA GLN A 144 -6.01 9.74 -34.59
C GLN A 144 -7.49 10.11 -34.53
N MET A 145 -7.83 11.38 -34.79
CA MET A 145 -9.21 11.85 -34.84
C MET A 145 -9.97 11.26 -36.04
N THR A 146 -9.32 11.10 -37.19
CA THR A 146 -9.93 10.47 -38.38
C THR A 146 -10.23 8.99 -38.14
N ASN A 147 -9.31 8.26 -37.51
CA ASN A 147 -9.51 6.85 -37.13
C ASN A 147 -10.63 6.66 -36.09
N ALA A 148 -10.74 7.58 -35.11
CA ALA A 148 -11.82 7.56 -34.13
C ALA A 148 -13.19 7.76 -34.81
N LEU A 149 -13.31 8.71 -35.73
CA LEU A 149 -14.54 8.95 -36.49
C LEU A 149 -14.93 7.76 -37.38
N GLN A 150 -13.96 7.13 -38.03
CA GLN A 150 -14.19 5.99 -38.91
C GLN A 150 -14.69 4.77 -38.12
N SER A 151 -14.01 4.42 -37.02
CA SER A 151 -14.42 3.27 -36.17
C SER A 151 -15.82 3.42 -35.54
N ILE A 152 -16.23 4.65 -35.21
CA ILE A 152 -17.57 4.95 -34.67
C ILE A 152 -18.62 4.90 -35.78
N SER A 153 -18.31 5.37 -37.00
CA SER A 153 -19.18 5.22 -38.18
C SER A 153 -19.41 3.74 -38.54
N ASP A 154 -18.37 2.92 -38.47
CA ASP A 154 -18.45 1.48 -38.77
C ASP A 154 -19.29 0.71 -37.72
N ALA A 155 -19.30 1.19 -36.47
CA ALA A 155 -20.18 0.68 -35.42
C ALA A 155 -21.67 1.02 -35.66
N GLU A 156 -21.99 2.21 -36.18
CA GLU A 156 -23.37 2.56 -36.56
C GLU A 156 -23.88 1.75 -37.77
N GLN A 157 -22.99 1.26 -38.62
CA GLN A 157 -23.32 0.39 -39.76
C GLN A 157 -23.39 -1.12 -39.40
N GLY A 158 -23.20 -1.48 -38.13
CA GLY A 158 -23.40 -2.86 -37.64
C GLY A 158 -22.22 -3.82 -37.82
N TYR A 159 -21.02 -3.32 -38.15
CA TYR A 159 -19.83 -4.15 -38.41
C TYR A 159 -18.81 -4.19 -37.28
N SER A 160 -19.10 -3.62 -36.10
CA SER A 160 -18.12 -3.52 -35.01
C SER A 160 -18.47 -4.40 -33.80
N GLY A 161 -17.63 -5.40 -33.55
CA GLY A 161 -17.52 -6.13 -32.29
C GLY A 161 -16.03 -6.27 -31.92
N PRO A 162 -15.70 -6.56 -30.65
CA PRO A 162 -14.31 -6.70 -30.23
C PRO A 162 -13.70 -7.89 -30.98
N LEU A 163 -12.78 -7.61 -31.89
CA LEU A 163 -12.10 -8.65 -32.65
C LEU A 163 -11.21 -9.44 -31.68
N PRO A 164 -11.39 -10.76 -31.50
CA PRO A 164 -10.34 -11.58 -30.98
C PRO A 164 -9.29 -11.65 -32.09
N THR A 165 -8.15 -11.01 -31.87
CA THR A 165 -6.93 -11.51 -32.49
C THR A 165 -6.80 -12.97 -32.07
N THR A 166 -6.38 -13.82 -33.01
CA THR A 166 -6.24 -15.29 -32.92
C THR A 166 -7.41 -16.11 -33.49
N ASN A 167 -7.04 -16.86 -34.52
CA ASN A 167 -7.71 -17.98 -35.18
C ASN A 167 -8.64 -17.62 -36.34
N GLY A 168 -8.03 -17.62 -37.52
CA GLY A 168 -8.64 -17.35 -38.81
C GLY A 168 -9.86 -18.22 -39.10
N PHE A 169 -10.99 -17.54 -39.24
CA PHE A 169 -12.10 -17.91 -40.08
C PHE A 169 -12.85 -16.61 -40.43
N ALA A 170 -12.53 -16.04 -41.58
CA ALA A 170 -13.31 -14.96 -42.16
C ALA A 170 -14.58 -15.57 -42.79
N PRO A 171 -15.81 -15.10 -42.46
CA PRO A 171 -16.97 -15.49 -43.24
C PRO A 171 -16.90 -14.78 -44.60
N LEU A 172 -16.72 -15.64 -45.59
CA LEU A 172 -16.81 -15.48 -47.03
C LEU A 172 -17.84 -14.43 -47.49
N SER A 173 -17.34 -13.54 -48.35
CA SER A 173 -18.07 -12.62 -49.22
C SER A 173 -19.30 -13.26 -49.91
N THR A 174 -20.42 -12.55 -49.95
CA THR A 174 -21.44 -12.74 -50.99
C THR A 174 -21.91 -11.37 -51.50
N SER A 175 -21.20 -10.93 -52.54
CA SER A 175 -21.62 -10.11 -53.69
C SER A 175 -22.71 -9.05 -53.53
N MET A 176 -22.35 -7.79 -53.80
CA MET A 176 -23.16 -6.92 -54.67
C MET A 176 -22.25 -5.90 -55.39
N THR A 177 -22.07 -6.17 -56.68
CA THR A 177 -21.86 -5.29 -57.85
C THR A 177 -21.33 -3.86 -57.65
N GLU A 178 -20.21 -3.59 -58.33
CA GLU A 178 -19.72 -2.27 -58.73
C GLU A 178 -20.85 -1.38 -59.24
N LEU A 179 -21.07 -0.23 -58.59
CA LEU A 179 -21.66 0.98 -59.15
C LEU A 179 -21.19 2.18 -58.31
N ASP A 180 -20.61 3.14 -59.02
CA ASP A 180 -20.48 4.56 -58.69
C ASP A 180 -19.54 5.02 -57.58
N LYS A 181 -18.32 5.32 -58.03
CA LYS A 181 -17.53 6.48 -57.58
C LYS A 181 -18.35 7.76 -57.78
N VAL A 182 -19.10 8.18 -56.77
CA VAL A 182 -19.58 9.57 -56.64
C VAL A 182 -19.38 10.00 -55.19
N GLY A 183 -18.66 11.10 -55.03
CA GLY A 183 -18.24 11.64 -53.75
C GLY A 183 -19.37 11.73 -52.73
N THR A 184 -19.07 11.25 -51.53
CA THR A 184 -19.59 11.85 -50.31
C THR A 184 -18.48 11.76 -49.28
N GLU A 185 -17.45 12.60 -49.48
CA GLU A 185 -16.83 13.27 -48.34
C GLU A 185 -17.95 14.05 -47.62
N LYS A 186 -18.77 13.34 -46.84
CA LYS A 186 -19.40 13.97 -45.69
C LYS A 186 -18.28 14.18 -44.71
N THR A 187 -17.57 15.28 -44.93
CA THR A 187 -16.86 16.03 -43.91
C THR A 187 -17.78 16.09 -42.68
N LEU A 188 -17.58 15.14 -41.76
CA LEU A 188 -18.03 15.21 -40.37
C LEU A 188 -17.21 16.30 -39.64
N SER A 189 -16.95 17.43 -40.29
CA SER A 189 -16.13 18.54 -39.80
C SER A 189 -16.86 19.42 -38.79
N GLY A 190 -18.01 18.96 -38.29
CA GLY A 190 -18.80 19.65 -37.25
C GLY A 190 -18.93 18.85 -35.97
N ALA A 191 -18.28 17.68 -35.88
CA ALA A 191 -18.42 16.80 -34.74
C ALA A 191 -17.44 17.15 -33.62
N GLU A 192 -17.90 17.89 -32.60
CA GLU A 192 -17.11 18.17 -31.39
C GLU A 192 -16.90 16.86 -30.61
N LEU A 193 -15.73 16.24 -30.79
CA LEU A 193 -15.31 15.07 -30.04
C LEU A 193 -14.90 15.49 -28.63
N LYS A 194 -15.60 14.98 -27.61
CA LYS A 194 -15.20 15.14 -26.22
C LYS A 194 -14.36 13.94 -25.82
N PHE A 195 -13.19 14.20 -25.23
CA PHE A 195 -12.33 13.15 -24.73
C PHE A 195 -12.29 13.14 -23.20
N ILE A 196 -12.18 11.94 -22.64
CA ILE A 196 -11.84 11.72 -21.23
C ILE A 196 -10.54 10.93 -21.22
N ALA A 197 -9.55 11.41 -20.47
CA ALA A 197 -8.26 10.76 -20.30
C ALA A 197 -8.08 10.36 -18.83
N GLY A 198 -7.50 9.20 -18.58
CA GLY A 198 -7.21 8.74 -17.23
C GLY A 198 -6.21 7.59 -17.22
N ILE A 199 -5.81 7.18 -16.01
CA ILE A 199 -4.93 6.03 -15.81
C ILE A 199 -5.76 4.86 -15.30
N LEU A 200 -5.44 3.67 -15.81
CA LEU A 200 -6.08 2.42 -15.45
C LEU A 200 -5.03 1.35 -15.23
N ARG A 201 -5.25 0.46 -14.26
CA ARG A 201 -4.42 -0.73 -14.09
C ARG A 201 -4.54 -1.66 -15.29
N ARG A 202 -3.41 -2.15 -15.81
CA ARG A 202 -3.34 -3.02 -16.99
C ARG A 202 -4.27 -4.24 -16.90
N ASP A 203 -4.32 -4.87 -15.74
CA ASP A 203 -5.17 -6.05 -15.47
C ASP A 203 -6.66 -5.80 -15.70
N ARG A 204 -7.10 -4.54 -15.60
CA ARG A 204 -8.52 -4.15 -15.68
C ARG A 204 -8.90 -3.51 -17.00
N VAL A 205 -7.96 -3.33 -17.93
CA VAL A 205 -8.19 -2.69 -19.23
C VAL A 205 -9.28 -3.42 -20.02
N LEU A 206 -9.16 -4.73 -20.18
CA LEU A 206 -10.13 -5.53 -20.95
C LEU A 206 -11.52 -5.60 -20.31
N ALA A 207 -11.61 -5.49 -18.98
CA ALA A 207 -12.88 -5.43 -18.28
C ALA A 207 -13.55 -4.06 -18.48
N PHE A 208 -12.76 -2.98 -18.38
CA PHE A 208 -13.21 -1.61 -18.57
C PHE A 208 -13.75 -1.37 -19.99
N GLU A 209 -13.00 -1.81 -21.01
CA GLU A 209 -13.41 -1.69 -22.42
C GLU A 209 -14.75 -2.40 -22.69
N ARG A 210 -14.90 -3.64 -22.22
CA ARG A 210 -16.13 -4.41 -22.40
C ARG A 210 -17.35 -3.76 -21.73
N VAL A 211 -17.17 -3.17 -20.55
CA VAL A 211 -18.25 -2.46 -19.85
C VAL A 211 -18.66 -1.20 -20.62
N LEU A 212 -17.69 -0.40 -21.06
CA LEU A 212 -17.96 0.83 -21.81
C LEU A 212 -18.59 0.53 -23.16
N TRP A 213 -18.12 -0.49 -23.87
CA TRP A 213 -18.70 -0.92 -25.15
C TRP A 213 -20.18 -1.31 -25.00
N ARG A 214 -20.50 -2.08 -23.95
CA ARG A 214 -21.87 -2.50 -23.63
C ARG A 214 -22.77 -1.34 -23.21
N MET A 215 -22.27 -0.45 -22.35
CA MET A 215 -23.01 0.72 -21.87
C MET A 215 -23.29 1.73 -22.99
N CYS A 216 -22.30 1.96 -23.85
CA CYS A 216 -22.36 3.01 -24.87
C CYS A 216 -22.77 2.48 -26.25
N HIS A 217 -23.19 1.21 -26.36
CA HIS A 217 -23.65 0.59 -27.60
C HIS A 217 -22.68 0.81 -28.79
N GLY A 218 -21.37 0.68 -28.54
CA GLY A 218 -20.34 0.86 -29.58
C GLY A 218 -20.06 2.30 -30.01
N LYS A 219 -20.68 3.31 -29.39
CA LYS A 219 -20.45 4.74 -29.72
C LYS A 219 -19.21 5.34 -29.03
N VAL A 220 -18.24 4.50 -28.73
CA VAL A 220 -17.11 4.81 -27.87
C VAL A 220 -15.85 4.27 -28.50
N TYR A 221 -14.87 5.16 -28.68
CA TYR A 221 -13.53 4.78 -29.11
C TYR A 221 -12.58 4.86 -27.93
N ILE A 222 -11.96 3.73 -27.58
CA ILE A 222 -10.98 3.65 -26.49
C ILE A 222 -9.61 3.40 -27.09
N ARG A 223 -8.63 4.20 -26.68
CA ARG A 223 -7.22 3.89 -26.90
C ARG A 223 -6.48 3.79 -25.60
N THR A 224 -5.59 2.82 -25.54
CA THR A 224 -4.72 2.55 -24.41
C THR A 224 -3.28 2.80 -24.83
N LEU A 225 -2.56 3.59 -24.03
CA LEU A 225 -1.13 3.82 -24.16
C LEU A 225 -0.48 3.41 -22.85
N ASP A 226 0.61 2.66 -22.91
CA ASP A 226 1.37 2.31 -21.71
C ASP A 226 2.02 3.57 -21.12
N VAL A 227 2.18 3.63 -19.79
CA VAL A 227 2.72 4.82 -19.08
C VAL A 227 4.24 4.95 -19.25
N ASP A 228 4.97 3.85 -19.45
CA ASP A 228 6.42 3.82 -19.67
C ASP A 228 6.78 3.03 -20.94
N GLU A 229 8.02 3.18 -21.44
CA GLU A 229 8.59 2.34 -22.52
C GLU A 229 8.90 0.91 -22.04
N ASP A 230 8.88 0.68 -20.72
CA ASP A 230 9.02 -0.64 -20.14
C ASP A 230 7.67 -1.39 -20.20
N GLU A 231 7.67 -2.52 -20.91
CA GLU A 231 6.52 -3.41 -21.10
C GLU A 231 5.89 -3.94 -19.79
N ASN A 232 6.50 -3.68 -18.63
CA ASN A 232 6.05 -4.17 -17.33
C ASN A 232 5.41 -3.10 -16.44
N SER A 233 5.12 -1.89 -16.96
CA SER A 233 4.39 -0.89 -16.20
C SER A 233 2.95 -1.38 -15.89
N PRO A 234 2.48 -1.32 -14.63
CA PRO A 234 1.16 -1.81 -14.23
C PRO A 234 0.03 -0.85 -14.61
N PHE A 235 0.36 0.32 -15.19
CA PHE A 235 -0.55 1.41 -15.47
C PHE A 235 -0.58 1.74 -16.97
N VAL A 236 -1.79 1.92 -17.47
CA VAL A 236 -2.10 2.22 -18.86
C VAL A 236 -2.95 3.47 -18.87
N ILE A 237 -2.57 4.45 -19.68
CA ILE A 237 -3.38 5.63 -19.92
C ILE A 237 -4.46 5.25 -20.93
N PHE A 238 -5.73 5.43 -20.57
CA PHE A 238 -6.83 5.26 -21.49
C PHE A 238 -7.39 6.62 -21.92
N HIS A 239 -7.78 6.69 -23.18
CA HIS A 239 -8.48 7.83 -23.76
C HIS A 239 -9.81 7.34 -24.33
N LEU A 240 -10.88 8.00 -23.92
CA LEU A 240 -12.24 7.75 -24.35
C LEU A 240 -12.70 8.90 -25.23
N PHE A 241 -12.99 8.66 -26.49
CA PHE A 241 -13.66 9.64 -27.35
C PHE A 241 -15.17 9.38 -27.38
N THR A 242 -15.96 10.43 -27.15
CA THR A 242 -17.43 10.41 -27.23
C THR A 242 -17.91 11.48 -28.20
N TYR A 243 -18.92 11.13 -28.99
CA TYR A 243 -19.61 12.07 -29.86
C TYR A 243 -20.85 12.62 -29.17
N LYS A 244 -21.02 13.96 -29.16
CA LYS A 244 -22.31 14.56 -28.84
C LYS A 244 -23.12 14.64 -30.12
N ASN A 245 -24.11 13.76 -30.26
CA ASN A 245 -25.09 13.91 -31.34
C ASN A 245 -25.94 15.15 -31.03
N THR A 246 -25.72 16.24 -31.76
CA THR A 246 -26.48 17.51 -31.67
C THR A 246 -27.90 17.41 -32.27
N ASN A 247 -28.44 16.20 -32.48
CA ASN A 247 -29.81 15.97 -32.95
C ASN A 247 -30.61 15.11 -31.96
N ARG A 248 -30.89 15.67 -30.78
CA ARG A 248 -32.00 15.21 -29.93
C ARG A 248 -32.74 16.44 -29.41
N ASN A 249 -33.73 16.88 -30.19
CA ASN A 249 -34.90 17.61 -29.69
C ASN A 249 -35.81 16.62 -28.96
#